data_AF-A0A970EDV6-F1
#
_entry.id   AF-A0A970EDV6-F1
#
_cell.length_a   1.000
_cell.length_b   1.000
_cell.length_c   1.000
_cell.angle_alpha   90.00
_cell.angle_beta   90.00
_cell.angle_gamma   90.00
#
_symmetry.space_group_name_H-M   'P 1'
#
loop_
_entity.id
_entity.type
_entity.pdbx_description
1 polymer ?
#
loop_
_entity_poly.entity_id
_entity_poly.type
_entity_poly.pdbx_seq_one_letter_code
_entity_poly.pdbx_strand_id
1 'polypeptide(L)'
;MLNVDRYAYAVGRIKVMETRLLDRDRIERMVEAKSAEEALKVLSESEYSDYLAELADVHEYEKILSAELLRIYRELRLLSPEEKIIAFFARKYDYHNLKVLFKAAHLKEQRPELLLPGLGNIPLEELVRAVSENDFRNLPLRMQEAAQKLVAKFAEDGFDPQLVDLWLDQALYAELADDVRKRKNKYLRDYFTSLVDLTNIKTFLRVRRLQRSKNFLAAVLLPGGSLDLLTMLDLSDPLEVILDRLASTPYAQVVAEGVQLFQQTDTLTRYEKLADNFLLERVRQAKYVTLGPEPVIGYLLAKENEIKIIRIVLTGKINRLPVEEIRERLRDVYV
;
A
#
# COMPACT_ATOMS: atom_id res chain seq x y z
N MET A 1 12.99 20.99 -18.16
CA MET A 1 12.41 19.72 -18.65
C MET A 1 13.13 18.59 -17.93
N LEU A 2 12.44 17.51 -17.56
CA LEU A 2 13.09 16.29 -17.08
C LEU A 2 14.01 15.78 -18.20
N ASN A 3 15.28 15.54 -17.90
CA ASN A 3 16.20 14.91 -18.86
C ASN A 3 15.90 13.41 -18.87
N VAL A 4 14.93 13.03 -19.69
CA VAL A 4 14.41 11.65 -19.79
C VAL A 4 15.44 10.68 -20.35
N ASP A 5 16.45 11.16 -21.08
CA ASP A 5 17.51 10.33 -21.66
C ASP A 5 18.35 9.64 -20.59
N ARG A 6 18.45 10.24 -19.39
CA ARG A 6 19.11 9.62 -18.23
C ARG A 6 18.43 8.31 -17.80
N TYR A 7 17.15 8.12 -18.14
CA TYR A 7 16.41 6.91 -17.81
C TYR A 7 16.59 5.79 -18.83
N ALA A 8 17.29 5.97 -19.96
CA ALA A 8 17.41 4.94 -21.00
C ALA A 8 17.96 3.60 -20.45
N TYR A 9 19.05 3.65 -19.68
CA TYR A 9 19.61 2.46 -19.03
C TYR A 9 18.64 1.85 -18.02
N ALA A 10 18.02 2.69 -17.18
CA ALA A 10 17.05 2.26 -16.18
C ALA A 10 15.86 1.55 -16.82
N VAL A 11 15.25 2.15 -17.85
CA VAL A 11 14.12 1.57 -18.57
C VAL A 11 14.51 0.24 -19.23
N GLY A 12 15.67 0.15 -19.88
CA GLY A 12 16.15 -1.10 -20.47
C GLY A 12 16.28 -2.22 -19.43
N ARG A 13 16.84 -1.92 -18.25
CA ARG A 13 16.91 -2.86 -17.12
C ARG A 13 15.53 -3.23 -16.61
N ILE A 14 14.63 -2.26 -16.43
CA ILE A 14 13.24 -2.51 -16.01
C ILE A 14 12.53 -3.46 -16.97
N LYS A 15 12.68 -3.30 -18.29
CA LYS A 15 12.07 -4.21 -19.27
C LYS A 15 12.52 -5.65 -19.13
N VAL A 16 13.79 -5.88 -18.79
CA VAL A 16 14.30 -7.23 -18.48
C VAL A 16 13.75 -7.73 -17.15
N MET A 17 13.62 -6.86 -16.15
CA MET A 17 13.06 -7.24 -14.84
C MET A 17 11.56 -7.54 -14.90
N GLU A 18 10.81 -6.86 -15.78
CA GLU A 18 9.37 -7.09 -16.01
C GLU A 18 9.11 -8.54 -16.47
N THR A 19 10.01 -9.16 -17.25
CA THR A 19 9.83 -10.54 -17.71
C THR A 19 9.96 -11.59 -16.60
N ARG A 20 10.35 -11.18 -15.39
CA ARG A 20 10.55 -12.04 -14.22
C ARG A 20 9.43 -11.92 -13.19
N LEU A 21 8.45 -11.05 -13.45
CA LEU A 21 7.25 -10.94 -12.63
C LEU A 21 6.43 -12.23 -12.76
N LEU A 22 5.71 -12.57 -11.69
CA LEU A 22 4.81 -13.71 -11.68
C LEU A 22 3.61 -13.44 -12.59
N ASP A 23 3.41 -14.34 -13.55
CA ASP A 23 2.26 -14.36 -14.43
C ASP A 23 1.03 -14.99 -13.76
N ARG A 24 -0.11 -14.88 -14.43
CA ARG A 24 -1.38 -15.41 -13.94
C ARG A 24 -1.33 -16.92 -13.77
N ASP A 25 -0.72 -17.63 -14.70
CA ASP A 25 -0.62 -19.09 -14.67
C ASP A 25 0.14 -19.58 -13.44
N ARG A 26 1.25 -18.91 -13.09
CA ARG A 26 2.00 -19.24 -11.88
C ARG A 26 1.24 -18.93 -10.61
N ILE A 27 0.53 -17.81 -10.54
CA ILE A 27 -0.35 -17.50 -9.39
C ILE A 27 -1.45 -18.56 -9.27
N GLU A 28 -2.09 -18.97 -10.36
CA GLU A 28 -3.10 -20.04 -10.32
C GLU A 28 -2.50 -21.37 -9.87
N ARG A 29 -1.29 -21.75 -10.32
CA ARG A 29 -0.59 -22.94 -9.79
C ARG A 29 -0.38 -22.87 -8.27
N MET A 30 -0.04 -21.70 -7.72
CA MET A 30 0.08 -21.53 -6.26
C MET A 30 -1.30 -21.66 -5.56
N VAL A 31 -2.35 -21.18 -6.19
CA VAL A 31 -3.74 -21.23 -5.69
C VAL A 31 -4.30 -22.64 -5.76
N GLU A 32 -3.88 -23.47 -6.69
CA GLU A 32 -4.28 -24.88 -6.81
C GLU A 32 -3.45 -25.83 -5.95
N ALA A 33 -2.30 -25.39 -5.44
CA ALA A 33 -1.43 -26.17 -4.56
C ALA A 33 -2.20 -26.73 -3.34
N LYS A 34 -1.88 -27.95 -2.91
CA LYS A 34 -2.64 -28.64 -1.84
C LYS A 34 -2.34 -28.08 -0.46
N SER A 35 -1.17 -27.48 -0.28
CA SER A 35 -0.72 -26.88 0.97
C SER A 35 0.07 -25.60 0.74
N ALA A 36 0.35 -24.87 1.83
CA ALA A 36 1.15 -23.65 1.77
C ALA A 36 2.62 -23.96 1.39
N GLU A 37 3.15 -25.11 1.80
CA GLU A 37 4.49 -25.58 1.42
C GLU A 37 4.57 -25.89 -0.07
N GLU A 38 3.54 -26.52 -0.65
CA GLU A 38 3.48 -26.73 -2.11
C GLU A 38 3.37 -25.39 -2.86
N ALA A 39 2.61 -24.42 -2.34
CA ALA A 39 2.54 -23.08 -2.92
C ALA A 39 3.90 -22.37 -2.88
N LEU A 40 4.66 -22.52 -1.78
CA LEU A 40 6.03 -22.01 -1.69
C LEU A 40 7.01 -22.70 -2.66
N LYS A 41 6.84 -24.00 -2.94
CA LYS A 41 7.65 -24.69 -3.96
C LYS A 41 7.38 -24.15 -5.37
N VAL A 42 6.14 -23.80 -5.70
CA VAL A 42 5.86 -23.11 -6.97
C VAL A 42 6.57 -21.75 -7.01
N LEU A 43 6.64 -21.06 -5.88
CA LEU A 43 7.37 -19.80 -5.74
C LEU A 43 8.89 -19.97 -5.86
N SER A 44 9.45 -21.13 -5.50
CA SER A 44 10.90 -21.40 -5.62
C SER A 44 11.41 -21.46 -7.05
N GLU A 45 10.52 -21.55 -8.04
CA GLU A 45 10.86 -21.49 -9.47
C GLU A 45 11.02 -20.05 -9.98
N SER A 46 11.03 -19.03 -9.11
CA SER A 46 11.04 -17.60 -9.46
C SER A 46 12.12 -16.82 -8.69
N GLU A 47 12.17 -15.49 -8.80
CA GLU A 47 13.15 -14.61 -8.13
C GLU A 47 13.14 -14.71 -6.59
N TYR A 48 12.14 -15.39 -6.02
CA TYR A 48 12.03 -15.65 -4.58
C TYR A 48 12.82 -16.90 -4.14
N SER A 49 13.42 -17.65 -5.07
CA SER A 49 14.22 -18.86 -4.82
C SER A 49 15.29 -18.66 -3.76
N ASP A 50 15.98 -17.53 -3.82
CA ASP A 50 17.18 -17.26 -3.03
C ASP A 50 16.89 -17.11 -1.54
N TYR A 51 15.66 -16.73 -1.19
CA TYR A 51 15.20 -16.56 0.19
C TYR A 51 14.50 -17.80 0.76
N LEU A 52 14.18 -18.78 -0.09
CA LEU A 52 13.48 -20.00 0.32
C LEU A 52 14.41 -21.02 0.98
N ALA A 53 15.72 -20.95 0.71
CA ALA A 53 16.71 -21.85 1.30
C ALA A 53 16.88 -21.67 2.81
N GLU A 54 16.54 -20.48 3.34
CA GLU A 54 16.70 -20.12 4.76
C GLU A 54 15.43 -20.34 5.58
N LEU A 55 14.38 -20.88 4.97
CA LEU A 55 13.05 -20.96 5.55
C LEU A 55 12.85 -22.25 6.34
N ALA A 56 12.68 -22.12 7.65
CA ALA A 56 12.41 -23.25 8.53
C ALA A 56 10.92 -23.64 8.59
N ASP A 57 10.02 -22.67 8.43
CA ASP A 57 8.57 -22.84 8.61
C ASP A 57 7.79 -21.94 7.63
N VAL A 58 6.79 -22.50 6.95
CA VAL A 58 5.90 -21.76 6.04
C VAL A 58 5.27 -20.51 6.65
N HIS A 59 5.08 -20.48 7.97
CA HIS A 59 4.57 -19.30 8.69
C HIS A 59 5.54 -18.10 8.66
N GLU A 60 6.81 -18.30 8.32
CA GLU A 60 7.80 -17.23 8.18
C GLU A 60 7.85 -16.62 6.77
N TYR A 61 6.89 -16.94 5.89
CA TYR A 61 6.87 -16.44 4.52
C TYR A 61 6.97 -14.91 4.39
N GLU A 62 6.49 -14.14 5.38
CA GLU A 62 6.63 -12.68 5.40
C GLU A 62 8.09 -12.22 5.39
N LYS A 63 9.02 -13.02 5.93
CA LYS A 63 10.46 -12.73 5.86
C LYS A 63 10.95 -12.74 4.41
N ILE A 64 10.53 -13.72 3.60
CA ILE A 64 10.85 -13.75 2.16
C ILE A 64 10.29 -12.50 1.47
N LEU A 65 9.01 -12.22 1.69
CA LEU A 65 8.33 -11.12 1.02
C LEU A 65 8.99 -9.77 1.37
N SER A 66 9.38 -9.60 2.63
CA SER A 66 10.07 -8.40 3.10
C SER A 66 11.50 -8.31 2.56
N ALA A 67 12.22 -9.44 2.47
CA ALA A 67 13.57 -9.49 1.92
C ALA A 67 13.59 -9.17 0.42
N GLU A 68 12.67 -9.74 -0.35
CA GLU A 68 12.52 -9.43 -1.78
C GLU A 68 12.12 -7.96 -1.98
N LEU A 69 11.18 -7.45 -1.20
CA LEU A 69 10.79 -6.04 -1.25
C LEU A 69 12.00 -5.13 -0.98
N LEU A 70 12.80 -5.44 0.03
CA LEU A 70 14.02 -4.70 0.38
C LEU A 70 15.04 -4.75 -0.76
N ARG A 71 15.26 -5.91 -1.39
CA ARG A 71 16.12 -6.05 -2.56
C ARG A 71 15.66 -5.14 -3.69
N ILE A 72 14.38 -5.16 -4.03
CA ILE A 72 13.81 -4.33 -5.11
C ILE A 72 13.98 -2.84 -4.80
N TYR A 73 13.67 -2.39 -3.59
CA TYR A 73 13.87 -0.99 -3.22
C TYR A 73 15.34 -0.57 -3.33
N ARG A 74 16.29 -1.42 -2.91
CA ARG A 74 17.73 -1.15 -3.05
C ARG A 74 18.17 -1.10 -4.51
N GLU A 75 17.77 -2.08 -5.32
CA GLU A 75 18.11 -2.15 -6.74
C GLU A 75 17.55 -0.92 -7.49
N LEU A 76 16.31 -0.53 -7.22
CA LEU A 76 15.70 0.62 -7.88
C LEU A 76 16.28 1.96 -7.43
N ARG A 77 16.75 2.10 -6.18
CA ARG A 77 17.49 3.29 -5.73
C ARG A 77 18.80 3.45 -6.48
N LEU A 78 19.51 2.35 -6.76
CA LEU A 78 20.76 2.35 -7.53
C LEU A 78 20.50 2.58 -9.03
N LEU A 79 19.42 2.01 -9.56
CA LEU A 79 19.09 2.06 -10.98
C LEU A 79 18.48 3.41 -11.40
N SER A 80 17.69 4.04 -10.54
CA SER A 80 16.97 5.27 -10.84
C SER A 80 17.91 6.48 -10.88
N PRO A 81 17.92 7.27 -11.97
CA PRO A 81 18.62 8.56 -12.02
C PRO A 81 18.18 9.56 -10.95
N GLU A 82 16.97 9.40 -10.42
CA GLU A 82 16.40 10.20 -9.33
C GLU A 82 15.91 9.30 -8.21
N GLU A 83 16.76 9.13 -7.18
CA GLU A 83 16.42 8.36 -5.98
C GLU A 83 15.17 8.90 -5.27
N LYS A 84 14.92 10.21 -5.38
CA LYS A 84 13.75 10.88 -4.80
C LYS A 84 12.41 10.27 -5.22
N ILE A 85 12.35 9.57 -6.36
CA ILE A 85 11.14 8.88 -6.81
C ILE A 85 10.93 7.60 -6.01
N ILE A 86 11.98 6.82 -5.76
CA ILE A 86 11.89 5.63 -4.92
C ILE A 86 11.65 6.01 -3.46
N ALA A 87 12.32 7.08 -3.00
CA ALA A 87 12.12 7.64 -1.65
C ALA A 87 10.66 8.04 -1.37
N PHE A 88 9.94 8.51 -2.40
CA PHE A 88 8.51 8.84 -2.29
C PHE A 88 7.67 7.63 -1.88
N PHE A 89 7.88 6.47 -2.51
CA PHE A 89 7.16 5.24 -2.19
C PHE A 89 7.68 4.58 -0.90
N ALA A 90 8.98 4.69 -0.64
CA ALA A 90 9.62 4.16 0.57
C ALA A 90 9.08 4.81 1.86
N ARG A 91 8.60 6.06 1.79
CA ARG A 91 8.15 6.83 2.95
C ARG A 91 7.05 6.15 3.76
N LYS A 92 6.17 5.37 3.12
CA LYS A 92 5.12 4.63 3.84
C LYS A 92 5.70 3.63 4.86
N TYR A 93 6.91 3.13 4.62
CA TYR A 93 7.59 2.20 5.53
C TYR A 93 8.21 2.92 6.73
N ASP A 94 8.61 4.19 6.59
CA ASP A 94 9.03 5.02 7.74
C ASP A 94 7.86 5.20 8.71
N TYR A 95 6.70 5.60 8.19
CA TYR A 95 5.48 5.75 8.97
C TYR A 95 4.97 4.41 9.51
N HIS A 96 5.07 3.31 8.75
CA HIS A 96 4.75 1.96 9.25
C HIS A 96 5.62 1.58 10.45
N ASN A 97 6.94 1.71 10.33
CA ASN A 97 7.87 1.40 11.41
C ASN A 97 7.59 2.27 12.64
N LEU A 98 7.32 3.56 12.45
CA LEU A 98 6.94 4.45 13.54
C LEU A 98 5.63 4.02 14.22
N LYS A 99 4.60 3.62 13.46
CA LYS A 99 3.34 3.08 14.00
C LYS A 99 3.58 1.83 14.84
N VAL A 100 4.39 0.90 14.36
CA VAL A 100 4.76 -0.33 15.09
C VAL A 100 5.47 0.01 16.39
N LEU A 101 6.46 0.92 16.36
CA LEU A 101 7.22 1.33 17.55
C LEU A 101 6.35 2.03 18.60
N PHE A 102 5.46 2.93 18.19
CA PHE A 102 4.50 3.56 19.10
C PHE A 102 3.62 2.53 19.81
N LYS A 103 3.07 1.58 19.05
CA LYS A 103 2.22 0.51 19.59
C LYS A 103 3.01 -0.39 20.53
N ALA A 104 4.21 -0.80 20.14
CA ALA A 104 5.07 -1.66 20.96
C ALA A 104 5.44 -1.00 22.30
N ALA A 105 5.78 0.29 22.29
CA ALA A 105 6.13 1.04 23.50
C ALA A 105 4.96 1.12 24.50
N HIS A 106 3.74 1.39 24.02
CA HIS A 106 2.57 1.56 24.89
C HIS A 106 1.94 0.23 25.32
N LEU A 107 1.96 -0.79 24.45
CA LEU A 107 1.46 -2.13 24.76
C LEU A 107 2.47 -2.97 25.56
N LYS A 108 3.71 -2.46 25.74
CA LYS A 108 4.83 -3.16 26.38
C LYS A 108 5.11 -4.52 25.73
N GLU A 109 4.94 -4.57 24.42
CA GLU A 109 5.03 -5.79 23.64
C GLU A 109 5.88 -5.56 22.41
N GLN A 110 7.04 -6.19 22.36
CA GLN A 110 7.95 -6.10 21.22
C GLN A 110 7.49 -7.03 20.10
N ARG A 111 7.52 -6.50 18.89
CA ARG A 111 7.10 -7.18 17.65
C ARG A 111 8.10 -6.88 16.52
N PRO A 112 9.38 -7.25 16.68
CA PRO A 112 10.41 -6.95 15.68
C PRO A 112 10.09 -7.52 14.29
N GLU A 113 9.32 -8.60 14.22
CA GLU A 113 8.84 -9.22 12.98
C GLU A 113 7.88 -8.34 12.17
N LEU A 114 7.29 -7.30 12.78
CA LEU A 114 6.44 -6.34 12.09
C LEU A 114 7.24 -5.14 11.55
N LEU A 115 8.51 -5.00 11.93
CA LEU A 115 9.38 -3.93 11.47
C LEU A 115 9.97 -4.26 10.10
N LEU A 116 10.16 -3.22 9.29
CA LEU A 116 10.66 -3.29 7.93
C LEU A 116 11.95 -2.46 7.80
N PRO A 117 13.07 -2.91 8.41
CA PRO A 117 14.32 -2.16 8.43
C PRO A 117 14.89 -1.96 7.00
N GLY A 118 15.39 -0.76 6.74
CA GLY A 118 16.07 -0.42 5.47
C GLY A 118 15.16 -0.21 4.26
N LEU A 119 13.84 -0.43 4.39
CA LEU A 119 12.88 -0.11 3.33
C LEU A 119 12.55 1.39 3.27
N GLY A 120 12.45 2.01 4.44
CA GLY A 120 12.18 3.44 4.61
C GLY A 120 13.36 4.34 4.22
N ASN A 121 13.16 5.65 4.36
CA ASN A 121 14.20 6.66 4.17
C ASN A 121 14.95 7.01 5.47
N ILE A 122 14.38 6.65 6.63
CA ILE A 122 14.93 6.94 7.95
C ILE A 122 15.52 5.63 8.52
N PRO A 123 16.77 5.64 9.02
CA PRO A 123 17.33 4.50 9.73
C PRO A 123 16.42 4.05 10.88
N LEU A 124 16.25 2.74 11.06
CA LEU A 124 15.34 2.21 12.08
C LEU A 124 15.76 2.64 13.49
N GLU A 125 17.07 2.72 13.72
CA GLU A 125 17.68 3.14 14.98
C GLU A 125 17.27 4.57 15.36
N GLU A 126 17.12 5.46 14.37
CA GLU A 126 16.64 6.83 14.61
C GLU A 126 15.17 6.85 15.01
N LEU A 127 14.33 6.03 14.37
CA LEU A 127 12.92 5.89 14.75
C LEU A 127 12.75 5.29 16.15
N VAL A 128 13.56 4.27 16.47
CA VAL A 128 13.61 3.65 17.80
C VAL A 128 13.97 4.70 18.85
N ARG A 129 15.06 5.45 18.60
CA ARG A 129 15.52 6.51 19.51
C ARG A 129 14.46 7.59 19.70
N ALA A 130 13.81 8.02 18.62
CA ALA A 130 12.79 9.06 18.68
C ALA A 130 11.61 8.66 19.58
N VAL A 131 11.13 7.41 19.47
CA VAL A 131 10.04 6.90 20.31
C VAL A 131 10.50 6.64 21.75
N SER A 132 11.69 6.07 21.97
CA SER A 132 12.16 5.75 23.33
C SER A 132 12.51 6.99 24.15
N GLU A 133 13.06 8.02 23.51
CA GLU A 133 13.46 9.27 24.16
C GLU A 133 12.35 10.35 24.11
N ASN A 134 11.23 10.08 23.43
CA ASN A 134 10.21 11.08 23.09
C ASN A 134 10.79 12.33 22.40
N ASP A 135 11.85 12.15 21.60
CA ASP A 135 12.53 13.22 20.87
C ASP A 135 12.38 13.05 19.36
N PHE A 136 11.40 13.75 18.80
CA PHE A 136 11.05 13.67 17.37
C PHE A 136 11.70 14.77 16.52
N ARG A 137 12.59 15.61 17.06
CA ARG A 137 13.14 16.80 16.37
C ARG A 137 13.94 16.49 15.10
N ASN A 138 14.46 15.27 14.99
CA ASN A 138 15.22 14.83 13.82
C ASN A 138 14.34 14.17 12.75
N LEU A 139 13.04 13.99 13.01
CA LEU A 139 12.10 13.43 12.04
C LEU A 139 11.58 14.51 11.09
N PRO A 140 11.08 14.13 9.90
CA PRO A 140 10.41 15.07 9.00
C PRO A 140 9.28 15.83 9.70
N LEU A 141 9.11 17.12 9.39
CA LEU A 141 8.22 18.03 10.13
C LEU A 141 6.81 17.46 10.38
N ARG A 142 6.15 16.92 9.35
CA ARG A 142 4.79 16.35 9.49
C ARG A 142 4.76 15.11 10.39
N MET A 143 5.80 14.28 10.31
CA MET A 143 5.97 13.10 11.15
C MET A 143 6.21 13.53 12.61
N GLN A 144 7.08 14.52 12.82
CA GLN A 144 7.36 15.11 14.13
C GLN A 144 6.07 15.66 14.77
N GLU A 145 5.34 16.52 14.06
CA GLU A 145 4.10 17.14 14.54
C GLU A 145 3.06 16.08 14.92
N ALA A 146 2.87 15.05 14.08
CA ALA A 146 1.94 13.98 14.36
C ALA A 146 2.36 13.13 15.56
N ALA A 147 3.64 12.80 15.69
CA ALA A 147 4.19 12.06 16.82
C ALA A 147 4.04 12.84 18.14
N GLN A 148 4.37 14.14 18.14
CA GLN A 148 4.20 15.02 19.31
C GLN A 148 2.73 15.13 19.72
N LYS A 149 1.84 15.27 18.72
CA LYS A 149 0.39 15.29 18.96
C LYS A 149 -0.09 14.00 19.60
N LEU A 150 0.37 12.83 19.13
CA LEU A 150 0.03 11.53 19.71
C LEU A 150 0.47 11.43 21.17
N VAL A 151 1.73 11.80 21.47
CA VAL A 151 2.25 11.77 22.85
C VAL A 151 1.41 12.65 23.78
N ALA A 152 1.08 13.88 23.35
CA ALA A 152 0.22 14.76 24.14
C ALA A 152 -1.16 14.15 24.39
N LYS A 153 -1.77 13.57 23.35
CA LYS A 153 -3.09 12.92 23.45
C LYS A 153 -3.09 11.72 24.39
N PHE A 154 -2.03 10.90 24.35
CA PHE A 154 -1.91 9.74 25.24
C PHE A 154 -1.68 10.13 26.70
N ALA A 155 -1.02 11.26 26.94
CA ALA A 155 -0.88 11.81 28.29
C ALA A 155 -2.23 12.31 28.85
N GLU A 156 -3.11 12.85 28.00
CA GLU A 156 -4.43 13.37 28.38
C GLU A 156 -5.49 12.27 28.56
N ASP A 157 -5.66 11.41 27.55
CA ASP A 157 -6.83 10.51 27.45
C ASP A 157 -6.47 9.02 27.52
N GLY A 158 -5.19 8.70 27.69
CA GLY A 158 -4.68 7.33 27.61
C GLY A 158 -4.42 6.85 26.18
N PHE A 159 -3.86 5.64 26.06
CA PHE A 159 -3.41 5.09 24.80
C PHE A 159 -4.56 4.55 23.94
N ASP A 160 -4.70 5.08 22.72
CA ASP A 160 -5.61 4.54 21.70
C ASP A 160 -4.80 4.13 20.45
N PRO A 161 -4.68 2.82 20.15
CA PRO A 161 -4.00 2.33 18.97
C PRO A 161 -4.55 2.86 17.65
N GLN A 162 -5.84 3.18 17.58
CA GLN A 162 -6.48 3.67 16.35
C GLN A 162 -6.03 5.08 16.01
N LEU A 163 -5.73 5.92 17.01
CA LEU A 163 -5.20 7.26 16.80
C LEU A 163 -3.80 7.23 16.19
N VAL A 164 -2.98 6.24 16.56
CA VAL A 164 -1.64 6.02 15.98
C VAL A 164 -1.76 5.85 14.47
N ASP A 165 -2.61 4.93 14.01
CA ASP A 165 -2.82 4.70 12.58
C ASP A 165 -3.37 5.95 11.90
N LEU A 166 -4.41 6.54 12.48
CA LEU A 166 -5.12 7.69 11.93
C LEU A 166 -4.20 8.90 11.70
N TRP A 167 -3.51 9.37 12.74
CA TRP A 167 -2.74 10.62 12.64
C TRP A 167 -1.45 10.45 11.85
N LEU A 168 -0.82 9.28 11.92
CA LEU A 168 0.38 9.00 11.12
C LEU A 168 0.03 8.78 9.65
N ASP A 169 -1.09 8.14 9.31
CA ASP A 169 -1.54 8.05 7.91
C ASP A 169 -1.94 9.43 7.36
N GLN A 170 -2.63 10.26 8.15
CA GLN A 170 -2.92 11.65 7.77
C GLN A 170 -1.65 12.45 7.46
N ALA A 171 -0.64 12.35 8.33
CA ALA A 171 0.63 13.03 8.14
C ALA A 171 1.38 12.53 6.90
N LEU A 172 1.45 11.20 6.70
CA LEU A 172 2.03 10.58 5.52
C LEU A 172 1.39 11.11 4.23
N TYR A 173 0.06 11.01 4.13
CA TYR A 173 -0.63 11.41 2.90
C TYR A 173 -0.58 12.92 2.66
N ALA A 174 -0.56 13.75 3.71
CA ALA A 174 -0.33 15.18 3.57
C ALA A 174 1.07 15.48 3.01
N GLU A 175 2.09 14.77 3.49
CA GLU A 175 3.47 14.88 2.99
C GLU A 175 3.57 14.43 1.52
N LEU A 176 2.98 13.29 1.18
CA LEU A 176 2.95 12.78 -0.19
C LEU A 176 2.19 13.74 -1.12
N ALA A 177 1.07 14.33 -0.68
CA ALA A 177 0.31 15.29 -1.46
C ALA A 177 1.08 16.59 -1.73
N ASP A 178 1.87 17.08 -0.76
CA ASP A 178 2.78 18.21 -0.97
C ASP A 178 3.87 17.86 -1.99
N ASP A 179 4.47 16.68 -1.87
CA ASP A 179 5.51 16.19 -2.78
C ASP A 179 5.01 16.04 -4.23
N VAL A 180 3.83 15.42 -4.40
CA VAL A 180 3.20 15.24 -5.72
C VAL A 180 2.87 16.59 -6.36
N ARG A 181 2.40 17.58 -5.59
CA ARG A 181 2.12 18.93 -6.09
C ARG A 181 3.38 19.64 -6.57
N LYS A 182 4.50 19.47 -5.87
CA LYS A 182 5.81 20.04 -6.24
C LYS A 182 6.41 19.36 -7.48
N ARG A 183 6.07 18.09 -7.73
CA ARG A 183 6.59 17.32 -8.86
C ARG A 183 5.83 17.60 -10.16
N LYS A 184 6.57 17.73 -11.25
CA LYS A 184 6.04 17.85 -12.62
C LYS A 184 5.89 16.48 -13.30
N ASN A 185 5.31 15.51 -12.60
CA ASN A 185 5.03 14.18 -13.14
C ASN A 185 3.51 13.91 -13.09
N LYS A 186 2.86 13.93 -14.27
CA LYS A 186 1.41 13.72 -14.39
C LYS A 186 1.02 12.29 -14.04
N TYR A 187 1.80 11.31 -14.47
CA TYR A 187 1.54 9.89 -14.20
C TYR A 187 1.50 9.59 -12.70
N LEU A 188 2.50 10.05 -11.94
CA LEU A 188 2.56 9.91 -10.49
C LEU A 188 1.40 10.63 -9.80
N ARG A 189 1.06 11.84 -10.26
CA ARG A 189 -0.06 12.62 -9.73
C ARG A 189 -1.39 11.90 -9.92
N ASP A 190 -1.67 11.45 -11.13
CA ASP A 190 -2.91 10.76 -11.47
C ASP A 190 -3.03 9.45 -10.67
N TYR A 191 -1.93 8.70 -10.54
CA TYR A 191 -1.89 7.49 -9.71
C TYR A 191 -2.18 7.80 -8.24
N PHE A 192 -1.48 8.77 -7.65
CA PHE A 192 -1.65 9.13 -6.24
C PHE A 192 -3.05 9.67 -5.94
N THR A 193 -3.61 10.51 -6.81
CA THR A 193 -4.98 11.01 -6.68
C THR A 193 -5.99 9.87 -6.72
N SER A 194 -5.84 8.91 -7.64
CA SER A 194 -6.70 7.73 -7.67
C SER A 194 -6.54 6.82 -6.45
N LEU A 195 -5.32 6.66 -5.94
CA LEU A 195 -5.06 5.93 -4.70
C LEU A 195 -5.82 6.55 -3.53
N VAL A 196 -5.75 7.88 -3.37
CA VAL A 196 -6.42 8.60 -2.29
C VAL A 196 -7.93 8.54 -2.45
N ASP A 197 -8.47 8.82 -3.63
CA ASP A 197 -9.92 8.84 -3.88
C ASP A 197 -10.54 7.47 -3.59
N LEU A 198 -9.95 6.38 -4.12
CA LEU A 198 -10.43 5.03 -3.87
C LEU A 198 -10.32 4.62 -2.40
N THR A 199 -9.26 5.07 -1.72
CA THR A 199 -9.11 4.84 -0.28
C THR A 199 -10.17 5.60 0.52
N ASN A 200 -10.44 6.85 0.15
CA ASN A 200 -11.44 7.70 0.80
C ASN A 200 -12.86 7.21 0.59
N ILE A 201 -13.22 6.73 -0.61
CA ILE A 201 -14.52 6.09 -0.85
C ILE A 201 -14.66 4.83 0.02
N LYS A 202 -13.61 4.00 0.10
CA LYS A 202 -13.61 2.83 1.01
C LYS A 202 -13.82 3.24 2.46
N THR A 203 -13.11 4.27 2.90
CA THR A 203 -13.21 4.82 4.25
C THR A 203 -14.62 5.34 4.52
N PHE A 204 -15.23 6.04 3.58
CA PHE A 204 -16.62 6.49 3.67
C PHE A 204 -17.58 5.32 3.88
N LEU A 205 -17.52 4.29 3.04
CA LEU A 205 -18.36 3.10 3.15
C LEU A 205 -18.17 2.39 4.49
N ARG A 206 -16.92 2.29 4.97
CA ARG A 206 -16.60 1.70 6.28
C ARG A 206 -17.14 2.53 7.44
N VAL A 207 -16.99 3.85 7.41
CA VAL A 207 -17.51 4.77 8.44
C VAL A 207 -19.03 4.70 8.52
N ARG A 208 -19.70 4.67 7.36
CA ARG A 208 -21.15 4.46 7.26
C ARG A 208 -21.56 3.12 7.89
N ARG A 209 -20.91 2.02 7.52
CA ARG A 209 -21.18 0.69 8.09
C ARG A 209 -21.06 0.68 9.61
N LEU A 210 -20.02 1.33 10.13
CA LEU A 210 -19.75 1.42 11.56
C LEU A 210 -20.62 2.48 12.28
N GLN A 211 -21.53 3.15 11.56
CA GLN A 211 -22.43 4.19 12.08
C GLN A 211 -21.69 5.30 12.86
N ARG A 212 -20.50 5.67 12.39
CA ARG A 212 -19.69 6.74 12.99
C ARG A 212 -20.13 8.11 12.47
N SER A 213 -19.77 9.17 13.20
CA SER A 213 -20.24 10.53 12.91
C SER A 213 -19.55 11.16 11.69
N LYS A 214 -20.16 12.21 11.12
CA LYS A 214 -19.56 13.04 10.07
C LYS A 214 -18.25 13.70 10.52
N ASN A 215 -18.13 14.05 11.79
CA ASN A 215 -16.88 14.58 12.36
C ASN A 215 -15.77 13.52 12.37
N PHE A 216 -16.11 12.27 12.68
CA PHE A 216 -15.17 11.16 12.58
C PHE A 216 -14.75 10.95 11.11
N LEU A 217 -15.70 10.95 10.17
CA LEU A 217 -15.40 10.88 8.73
C LEU A 217 -14.38 11.94 8.31
N ALA A 218 -14.63 13.21 8.66
CA ALA A 218 -13.75 14.32 8.30
C ALA A 218 -12.33 14.16 8.87
N ALA A 219 -12.18 13.52 10.02
CA ALA A 219 -10.87 13.25 10.62
C ALA A 219 -10.10 12.10 9.94
N VAL A 220 -10.81 11.14 9.30
CA VAL A 220 -10.22 9.93 8.70
C VAL A 220 -10.01 10.01 7.20
N LEU A 221 -10.61 10.97 6.50
CA LEU A 221 -10.41 11.16 5.06
C LEU A 221 -9.01 11.70 4.77
N LEU A 222 -8.28 11.02 3.89
CA LEU A 222 -6.91 11.34 3.54
C LEU A 222 -6.86 12.51 2.54
N PRO A 223 -5.86 13.41 2.64
CA PRO A 223 -5.67 14.50 1.70
C PRO A 223 -5.02 14.02 0.39
N GLY A 224 -5.18 14.82 -0.68
CA GLY A 224 -4.51 14.60 -1.97
C GLY A 224 -5.36 13.90 -3.06
N GLY A 225 -6.60 13.57 -2.73
CA GLY A 225 -7.61 13.12 -3.69
C GLY A 225 -8.19 14.29 -4.50
N SER A 226 -9.04 13.95 -5.47
CA SER A 226 -9.83 14.89 -6.26
C SER A 226 -11.28 15.00 -5.79
N LEU A 227 -11.75 14.03 -4.99
CA LEU A 227 -13.12 13.98 -4.50
C LEU A 227 -13.26 14.66 -3.14
N ASP A 228 -14.20 15.61 -3.05
CA ASP A 228 -14.65 16.15 -1.78
C ASP A 228 -15.85 15.37 -1.26
N LEU A 229 -15.58 14.21 -0.65
CA LEU A 229 -16.65 13.32 -0.20
C LEU A 229 -17.55 13.93 0.89
N LEU A 230 -17.08 14.93 1.66
CA LEU A 230 -17.87 15.54 2.73
C LEU A 230 -18.98 16.46 2.20
N THR A 231 -18.77 17.03 1.01
CA THR A 231 -19.75 17.84 0.29
C THR A 231 -20.53 17.02 -0.71
N MET A 232 -19.89 16.05 -1.35
CA MET A 232 -20.52 15.18 -2.33
C MET A 232 -21.46 14.15 -1.71
N LEU A 233 -21.24 13.67 -0.47
CA LEU A 233 -21.99 12.56 0.11
C LEU A 233 -22.43 12.85 1.56
N ASP A 234 -23.56 12.27 1.96
CA ASP A 234 -24.01 12.22 3.33
C ASP A 234 -24.01 10.78 3.86
N LEU A 235 -23.65 10.60 5.13
CA LEU A 235 -23.59 9.28 5.77
C LEU A 235 -24.97 8.61 5.89
N SER A 236 -26.06 9.36 5.76
CA SER A 236 -27.43 8.85 5.71
C SER A 236 -27.94 8.55 4.28
N ASP A 237 -27.24 8.99 3.23
CA ASP A 237 -27.69 8.85 1.84
C ASP A 237 -27.92 7.36 1.49
N PRO A 238 -28.99 6.96 0.81
CA PRO A 238 -29.11 5.61 0.27
C PRO A 238 -27.89 5.25 -0.60
N LEU A 239 -27.54 3.97 -0.67
CA LEU A 239 -26.35 3.54 -1.42
C LEU A 239 -26.50 3.82 -2.92
N GLU A 240 -27.73 3.82 -3.44
CA GLU A 240 -28.08 4.20 -4.80
C GLU A 240 -27.69 5.66 -5.08
N VAL A 241 -27.88 6.57 -4.12
CA VAL A 241 -27.47 7.97 -4.24
C VAL A 241 -25.95 8.10 -4.32
N ILE A 242 -25.21 7.23 -3.63
CA ILE A 242 -23.74 7.19 -3.74
C ILE A 242 -23.32 6.77 -5.15
N LEU A 243 -23.99 5.76 -5.73
CA LEU A 243 -23.74 5.33 -7.11
C LEU A 243 -23.95 6.50 -8.08
N ASP A 244 -25.08 7.18 -7.98
CA ASP A 244 -25.43 8.30 -8.86
C ASP A 244 -24.44 9.46 -8.76
N ARG A 245 -24.06 9.85 -7.54
CA ARG A 245 -23.14 10.98 -7.32
C ARG A 245 -21.71 10.67 -7.73
N LEU A 246 -21.30 9.40 -7.76
CA LEU A 246 -19.97 8.97 -8.20
C LEU A 246 -19.95 8.46 -9.65
N ALA A 247 -21.09 8.41 -10.34
CA ALA A 247 -21.21 7.87 -11.70
C ALA A 247 -20.43 8.67 -12.76
N SER A 248 -20.23 9.98 -12.54
CA SER A 248 -19.44 10.84 -13.43
C SER A 248 -17.94 10.79 -13.15
N THR A 249 -17.52 10.13 -12.07
CA THR A 249 -16.11 10.01 -11.70
C THR A 249 -15.45 8.85 -12.43
N PRO A 250 -14.11 8.84 -12.55
CA PRO A 250 -13.38 7.68 -13.10
C PRO A 250 -13.59 6.38 -12.32
N TYR A 251 -14.17 6.44 -11.12
CA TYR A 251 -14.33 5.31 -10.21
C TYR A 251 -15.72 4.65 -10.31
N ALA A 252 -16.58 5.12 -11.22
CA ALA A 252 -17.98 4.69 -11.35
C ALA A 252 -18.13 3.16 -11.37
N GLN A 253 -17.33 2.44 -12.16
CA GLN A 253 -17.40 0.98 -12.24
C GLN A 253 -17.00 0.30 -10.92
N VAL A 254 -15.90 0.75 -10.31
CA VAL A 254 -15.42 0.22 -9.01
C VAL A 254 -16.48 0.42 -7.93
N VAL A 255 -17.10 1.60 -7.91
CA VAL A 255 -18.16 1.95 -6.96
C VAL A 255 -19.41 1.13 -7.22
N ALA A 256 -19.88 1.03 -8.47
CA ALA A 256 -21.08 0.28 -8.83
C ALA A 256 -21.00 -1.20 -8.40
N GLU A 257 -19.96 -1.91 -8.86
CA GLU A 257 -19.78 -3.32 -8.53
C GLU A 257 -19.44 -3.52 -7.04
N GLY A 258 -18.60 -2.64 -6.48
CA GLY A 258 -18.16 -2.75 -5.10
C GLY A 258 -19.29 -2.50 -4.09
N VAL A 259 -20.12 -1.49 -4.33
CA VAL A 259 -21.27 -1.16 -3.47
C VAL A 259 -22.38 -2.20 -3.61
N GLN A 260 -22.62 -2.72 -4.82
CA GLN A 260 -23.61 -3.78 -5.03
C GLN A 260 -23.30 -5.02 -4.19
N LEU A 261 -22.05 -5.50 -4.18
CA LEU A 261 -21.70 -6.64 -3.34
C LEU A 261 -21.64 -6.27 -1.85
N PHE A 262 -21.22 -5.04 -1.54
CA PHE A 262 -21.24 -4.54 -0.17
C PHE A 262 -22.66 -4.57 0.42
N GLN A 263 -23.68 -4.20 -0.35
CA GLN A 263 -25.09 -4.32 0.06
C GLN A 263 -25.50 -5.75 0.44
N GLN A 264 -24.99 -6.74 -0.29
CA GLN A 264 -25.38 -8.15 -0.13
C GLN A 264 -24.62 -8.85 0.99
N THR A 265 -23.35 -8.49 1.19
CA THR A 265 -22.41 -9.24 2.04
C THR A 265 -21.96 -8.48 3.28
N ASP A 266 -22.21 -7.17 3.34
CA ASP A 266 -21.63 -6.25 4.34
C ASP A 266 -20.09 -6.25 4.37
N THR A 267 -19.44 -6.77 3.31
CA THR A 267 -17.98 -6.83 3.18
C THR A 267 -17.46 -5.94 2.06
N LEU A 268 -16.30 -5.32 2.27
CA LEU A 268 -15.64 -4.47 1.28
C LEU A 268 -14.59 -5.22 0.44
N THR A 269 -14.49 -6.55 0.59
CA THR A 269 -13.47 -7.37 -0.06
C THR A 269 -13.46 -7.21 -1.57
N ARG A 270 -14.64 -7.19 -2.21
CA ARG A 270 -14.76 -6.98 -3.66
C ARG A 270 -14.40 -5.56 -4.07
N TYR A 271 -14.84 -4.56 -3.31
CA TYR A 271 -14.44 -3.17 -3.55
C TYR A 271 -12.91 -3.04 -3.50
N GLU A 272 -12.25 -3.63 -2.49
CA GLU A 272 -10.79 -3.58 -2.34
C GLU A 272 -10.07 -4.21 -3.54
N LYS A 273 -10.54 -5.36 -4.01
CA LYS A 273 -10.03 -6.00 -5.22
C LYS A 273 -10.20 -5.12 -6.46
N LEU A 274 -11.39 -4.55 -6.67
CA LEU A 274 -11.68 -3.69 -7.81
C LEU A 274 -10.85 -2.40 -7.78
N ALA A 275 -10.69 -1.80 -6.60
CA ALA A 275 -9.84 -0.63 -6.41
C ALA A 275 -8.36 -0.94 -6.70
N ASP A 276 -7.85 -2.07 -6.20
CA ASP A 276 -6.49 -2.53 -6.49
C ASP A 276 -6.29 -2.76 -8.01
N ASN A 277 -7.25 -3.42 -8.67
CA ASN A 277 -7.19 -3.68 -10.11
C ASN A 277 -7.25 -2.38 -10.92
N PHE A 278 -8.11 -1.42 -10.54
CA PHE A 278 -8.17 -0.11 -11.18
C PHE A 278 -6.83 0.64 -11.08
N LEU A 279 -6.19 0.60 -9.91
CA LEU A 279 -4.87 1.17 -9.72
C LEU A 279 -3.83 0.45 -10.59
N LEU A 280 -3.89 -0.88 -10.68
CA LEU A 280 -2.98 -1.65 -11.52
C LEU A 280 -3.12 -1.32 -13.01
N GLU A 281 -4.34 -1.09 -13.52
CA GLU A 281 -4.52 -0.63 -14.92
C GLU A 281 -3.82 0.70 -15.19
N ARG A 282 -3.82 1.61 -14.21
CA ARG A 282 -3.05 2.85 -14.30
C ARG A 282 -1.55 2.57 -14.28
N VAL A 283 -1.10 1.64 -13.45
CA VAL A 283 0.30 1.20 -13.38
C VAL A 283 0.75 0.60 -14.72
N ARG A 284 -0.10 -0.14 -15.43
CA ARG A 284 0.21 -0.71 -16.75
C ARG A 284 0.44 0.33 -17.83
N GLN A 285 -0.07 1.56 -17.69
CA GLN A 285 0.20 2.63 -18.64
C GLN A 285 1.69 2.98 -18.73
N ALA A 286 2.47 2.71 -17.68
CA ALA A 286 3.92 2.86 -17.70
C ALA A 286 4.61 1.98 -18.76
N LYS A 287 3.99 0.86 -19.18
CA LYS A 287 4.56 -0.03 -20.20
C LYS A 287 4.78 0.67 -21.55
N TYR A 288 3.96 1.67 -21.86
CA TYR A 288 3.98 2.40 -23.12
C TYR A 288 4.92 3.62 -23.12
N VAL A 289 5.53 3.96 -21.97
CA VAL A 289 6.49 5.06 -21.87
C VAL A 289 7.88 4.58 -22.27
N THR A 290 8.45 5.19 -23.30
CA THR A 290 9.76 4.80 -23.85
C THR A 290 10.93 5.30 -23.00
N LEU A 291 10.86 6.52 -22.48
CA LEU A 291 11.87 7.13 -21.62
C LEU A 291 11.20 7.98 -20.55
N GLY A 292 11.62 7.78 -19.30
CA GLY A 292 11.12 8.53 -18.15
C GLY A 292 11.15 7.71 -16.86
N PRO A 293 10.74 8.32 -15.75
CA PRO A 293 10.58 7.63 -14.47
C PRO A 293 9.40 6.65 -14.43
N GLU A 294 8.44 6.76 -15.35
CA GLU A 294 7.19 6.01 -15.31
C GLU A 294 7.39 4.49 -15.34
N PRO A 295 8.26 3.90 -16.19
CA PRO A 295 8.54 2.46 -16.14
C PRO A 295 9.13 2.01 -14.80
N VAL A 296 10.01 2.82 -14.19
CA VAL A 296 10.60 2.52 -12.87
C VAL A 296 9.51 2.50 -11.79
N ILE A 297 8.61 3.50 -11.80
CA ILE A 297 7.46 3.56 -10.89
C ILE A 297 6.50 2.38 -11.15
N GLY A 298 6.22 2.10 -12.41
CA GLY A 298 5.34 1.03 -12.86
C GLY A 298 5.80 -0.33 -12.34
N TYR A 299 7.08 -0.63 -12.52
CA TYR A 299 7.68 -1.86 -12.04
C TYR A 299 7.68 -1.98 -10.51
N LEU A 300 8.01 -0.89 -9.79
CA LEU A 300 7.95 -0.90 -8.32
C LEU A 300 6.55 -1.26 -7.83
N LEU A 301 5.52 -0.59 -8.34
CA LEU A 301 4.13 -0.82 -7.97
C LEU A 301 3.65 -2.21 -8.40
N ALA A 302 4.14 -2.73 -9.53
CA ALA A 302 3.88 -4.09 -9.97
C ALA A 302 4.45 -5.13 -8.97
N LYS A 303 5.69 -4.95 -8.51
CA LYS A 303 6.30 -5.82 -7.49
C LYS A 303 5.58 -5.75 -6.16
N GLU A 304 5.13 -4.58 -5.73
CA GLU A 304 4.32 -4.45 -4.51
C GLU A 304 2.98 -5.19 -4.63
N ASN A 305 2.33 -5.12 -5.80
CA ASN A 305 1.10 -5.85 -6.07
C ASN A 305 1.34 -7.37 -6.12
N GLU A 306 2.42 -7.83 -6.76
CA GLU A 306 2.83 -9.23 -6.78
C GLU A 306 3.03 -9.78 -5.36
N ILE A 307 3.77 -9.07 -4.51
CA ILE A 307 3.98 -9.46 -3.11
C ILE A 307 2.65 -9.53 -2.34
N LYS A 308 1.73 -8.60 -2.61
CA LYS A 308 0.39 -8.62 -2.02
C LYS A 308 -0.41 -9.84 -2.47
N ILE A 309 -0.33 -10.23 -3.74
CA ILE A 309 -0.97 -11.44 -4.29
C ILE A 309 -0.39 -12.69 -3.62
N ILE A 310 0.94 -12.81 -3.55
CA ILE A 310 1.58 -13.96 -2.90
C ILE A 310 1.13 -14.07 -1.44
N ARG A 311 1.09 -12.96 -0.70
CA ARG A 311 0.59 -12.93 0.69
C ARG A 311 -0.84 -13.45 0.80
N ILE A 312 -1.74 -13.06 -0.11
CA ILE A 312 -3.13 -13.53 -0.12
C ILE A 312 -3.19 -15.04 -0.32
N VAL A 313 -2.42 -15.56 -1.28
CA VAL A 313 -2.38 -17.01 -1.57
C VAL A 313 -1.84 -17.77 -0.36
N LEU A 314 -0.68 -17.38 0.17
CA LEU A 314 -0.04 -18.07 1.29
C LEU A 314 -0.88 -17.98 2.57
N THR A 315 -1.44 -16.81 2.90
CA THR A 315 -2.37 -16.67 4.02
C THR A 315 -3.58 -17.58 3.84
N GLY A 316 -4.16 -17.62 2.64
CA GLY A 316 -5.29 -18.50 2.35
C GLY A 316 -4.96 -19.98 2.52
N LYS A 317 -3.79 -20.41 2.03
CA LYS A 317 -3.33 -21.80 2.14
C LYS A 317 -2.98 -22.20 3.57
N ILE A 318 -2.31 -21.33 4.33
CA ILE A 318 -2.01 -21.55 5.75
C ILE A 318 -3.31 -21.73 6.54
N ASN A 319 -4.32 -20.91 6.26
CA ASN A 319 -5.63 -20.99 6.90
C ASN A 319 -6.57 -22.04 6.26
N ARG A 320 -6.07 -22.85 5.31
CA ARG A 320 -6.81 -23.92 4.64
C ARG A 320 -8.13 -23.45 3.99
N LEU A 321 -8.14 -22.23 3.47
CA LEU A 321 -9.29 -21.69 2.75
C LEU A 321 -9.52 -22.46 1.44
N PRO A 322 -10.79 -22.65 1.03
CA PRO A 322 -11.12 -23.19 -0.28
C PRO A 322 -10.47 -22.39 -1.42
N VAL A 323 -10.10 -23.09 -2.50
CA VAL A 323 -9.47 -22.50 -3.68
C VAL A 323 -10.30 -21.33 -4.24
N GLU A 324 -11.62 -21.49 -4.32
CA GLU A 324 -12.52 -20.45 -4.81
C GLU A 324 -12.51 -19.19 -3.94
N GLU A 325 -12.48 -19.33 -2.61
CA GLU A 325 -12.40 -18.17 -1.70
C GLU A 325 -11.08 -17.41 -1.83
N ILE A 326 -9.98 -18.12 -2.07
CA ILE A 326 -8.69 -17.48 -2.35
C ILE A 326 -8.80 -16.73 -3.68
N ARG A 327 -9.31 -17.38 -4.73
CA ARG A 327 -9.45 -16.81 -6.08
C ARG A 327 -10.34 -15.57 -6.11
N GLU A 328 -11.42 -15.55 -5.35
CA GLU A 328 -12.29 -14.38 -5.22
C GLU A 328 -11.53 -13.15 -4.72
N ARG A 329 -10.53 -13.35 -3.83
CA ARG A 329 -9.69 -12.29 -3.25
C ARG A 329 -8.48 -11.93 -4.10
N LEU A 330 -8.16 -12.69 -5.15
CA LEU A 330 -6.99 -12.40 -5.99
C LEU A 330 -7.20 -11.13 -6.81
N ARG A 331 -6.17 -10.28 -6.81
CA ARG A 331 -6.06 -9.10 -7.67
C ARG A 331 -5.49 -9.52 -9.03
N ASP A 332 -5.61 -8.66 -10.02
CA ASP A 332 -4.96 -8.89 -11.29
C ASP A 332 -3.43 -8.83 -11.17
N VAL A 333 -2.75 -9.57 -12.05
CA VAL A 333 -1.28 -9.57 -12.16
C VAL A 333 -0.81 -8.52 -13.15
N TYR A 334 0.41 -8.02 -13.01
CA TYR A 334 0.88 -6.93 -13.88
C TYR A 334 1.18 -7.38 -15.32
N VAL A 335 1.76 -8.58 -15.48
CA VAL A 335 2.25 -9.14 -16.75
C VAL A 335 1.23 -9.99 -17.46
#